data_AF-A0A7K5IBX3-F1
#
_entry.id   AF-A0A7K5IBX3-F1
#
_cell.length_a   1.000
_cell.length_b   1.000
_cell.length_c   1.000
_cell.angle_alpha   90.00
_cell.angle_beta   90.00
_cell.angle_gamma   90.00
#
_symmetry.space_group_name_H-M   'P 1'
#
loop_
_entity.id
_entity.type
_entity.pdbx_description
1 polymer ?
#
loop_
_entity_poly.entity_id
_entity_poly.type
_entity_poly.pdbx_seq_one_letter_code
_entity_poly.pdbx_strand_id
1 'polypeptide(L)'
;LGVPQANELAAEAVVLQYTDWLDQDNPVKNREALDDIVGDHNVVCPLMHFAQRWAERGGTVFAYLFEHRASNLLWPPWMGAPGGGGGGRWPPYTAAEQLYARLNARPLAVGHGLRAQPCAFWTRFLP
;
A
#
# COMPACT_ATOMS: atom_id res chain seq x y z
N LEU A 1 17.34 0.49 3.69
CA LEU A 1 16.15 -0.20 4.20
C LEU A 1 15.87 -1.36 3.26
N GLY A 2 16.27 -2.57 3.64
CA GLY A 2 15.89 -3.82 2.96
C GLY A 2 14.94 -4.60 3.87
N VAL A 3 14.45 -5.75 3.42
CA VAL A 3 13.68 -6.69 4.25
C VAL A 3 14.64 -7.31 5.29
N PRO A 4 14.64 -6.86 6.56
CA PRO A 4 15.59 -7.37 7.54
C PRO A 4 15.19 -8.83 7.87
N GLN A 5 16.19 -9.67 8.17
CA GLN A 5 15.99 -11.05 8.66
C GLN A 5 15.43 -12.10 7.69
N ALA A 6 15.33 -11.82 6.38
CA ALA A 6 14.97 -12.87 5.42
C ALA A 6 16.07 -13.95 5.36
N ASN A 7 15.75 -15.18 5.75
CA ASN A 7 16.56 -16.35 5.43
C ASN A 7 16.47 -16.64 3.91
N GLU A 8 17.33 -17.52 3.38
CA GLU A 8 17.34 -17.81 1.94
C GLU A 8 15.97 -18.26 1.41
N LEU A 9 15.25 -19.09 2.16
CA LEU A 9 13.91 -19.53 1.78
C LEU A 9 12.90 -18.38 1.72
N ALA A 10 12.94 -17.44 2.67
CA ALA A 10 12.09 -16.25 2.66
C ALA A 10 12.47 -15.33 1.51
N ALA A 11 13.76 -15.16 1.22
CA ALA A 11 14.22 -14.38 0.08
C ALA A 11 13.73 -14.98 -1.25
N GLU A 12 13.81 -16.30 -1.43
CA GLU A 12 13.27 -16.99 -2.60
C GLU A 12 11.75 -16.84 -2.73
N ALA A 13 11.02 -16.91 -1.62
CA ALA A 13 9.58 -16.69 -1.64
C ALA A 13 9.21 -15.25 -2.02
N VAL A 14 9.99 -14.26 -1.58
CA VAL A 14 9.81 -12.86 -1.98
C VAL A 14 10.10 -12.69 -3.48
N VAL A 15 11.19 -13.26 -3.99
CA VAL A 15 11.50 -13.27 -5.43
C VAL A 15 10.35 -13.91 -6.20
N LEU A 16 9.83 -15.05 -5.73
CA LEU A 16 8.72 -15.74 -6.35
C LEU A 16 7.45 -14.90 -6.45
N GLN A 17 7.13 -14.18 -5.37
CA GLN A 17 5.91 -13.40 -5.27
C GLN A 17 5.93 -12.13 -6.13
N TYR A 18 7.10 -11.51 -6.32
CA TYR A 18 7.23 -10.18 -6.96
C TYR A 18 7.85 -10.20 -8.37
N THR A 19 8.36 -11.33 -8.84
CA THR A 19 8.95 -11.44 -10.18
C THR A 19 7.86 -11.62 -11.23
N ASP A 20 7.94 -10.82 -12.31
CA ASP A 20 7.16 -11.09 -13.52
C ASP A 20 7.83 -12.23 -14.31
N TRP A 21 7.34 -13.45 -14.10
CA TRP A 21 7.89 -14.65 -14.73
C TRP A 21 7.74 -14.72 -16.26
N LEU A 22 6.91 -13.86 -16.86
CA LEU A 22 6.83 -13.74 -18.31
C LEU A 22 7.92 -12.82 -18.90
N ASP A 23 8.60 -12.05 -18.06
CA ASP A 23 9.57 -11.02 -18.46
C ASP A 23 10.60 -10.74 -17.36
N GLN A 24 11.19 -11.82 -16.83
CA GLN A 24 12.00 -11.81 -15.60
C GLN A 24 13.28 -10.96 -15.68
N ASP A 25 13.83 -10.77 -16.88
CA ASP A 25 15.09 -10.06 -17.09
C ASP A 25 14.87 -8.57 -17.38
N ASN A 26 13.63 -8.09 -17.32
CA ASN A 26 13.29 -6.70 -17.57
C ASN A 26 13.78 -5.79 -16.42
N PRO A 27 14.77 -4.91 -16.66
CA PRO A 27 15.38 -4.12 -15.60
C PRO A 27 14.42 -3.07 -15.01
N VAL A 28 13.42 -2.63 -15.78
CA VAL A 28 12.42 -1.65 -15.31
C VAL A 28 11.46 -2.32 -14.32
N LYS A 29 10.94 -3.50 -14.68
CA LYS A 29 10.05 -4.28 -13.82
C LYS A 29 10.76 -4.73 -12.54
N ASN A 30 12.01 -5.16 -12.65
CA ASN A 30 12.79 -5.58 -11.48
C ASN A 30 13.04 -4.42 -10.50
N ARG A 31 13.29 -3.21 -11.01
CA ARG A 31 13.40 -2.01 -10.18
C ARG A 31 12.07 -1.68 -9.50
N GLU A 32 10.96 -1.74 -10.22
CA GLU A 32 9.62 -1.48 -9.66
C GLU A 32 9.21 -2.54 -8.63
N ALA A 33 9.54 -3.80 -8.86
CA ALA A 33 9.34 -4.88 -7.90
C ALA A 33 10.13 -4.64 -6.60
N LEU A 34 11.38 -4.17 -6.69
CA LEU A 34 12.16 -3.81 -5.50
C LEU A 34 11.55 -2.64 -4.71
N ASP A 35 11.04 -1.61 -5.39
CA ASP A 35 10.32 -0.50 -4.75
C ASP A 35 9.07 -1.00 -4.02
N ASP A 36 8.29 -1.85 -4.68
CA ASP A 36 7.09 -2.49 -4.14
C ASP A 36 7.40 -3.39 -2.93
N ILE A 37 8.46 -4.21 -2.98
CA ILE A 37 8.90 -5.06 -1.86
C ILE A 37 9.19 -4.21 -0.61
N VAL A 38 9.99 -3.15 -0.79
CA VAL A 38 10.39 -2.28 0.32
C VAL A 38 9.18 -1.52 0.85
N GLY A 39 8.33 -0.97 -0.02
CA GLY A 39 7.15 -0.21 0.35
C GLY A 39 6.09 -1.05 1.05
N ASP A 40 5.81 -2.25 0.53
CA ASP A 40 4.82 -3.16 1.12
C ASP A 40 5.26 -3.65 2.49
N HIS A 41 6.50 -4.15 2.61
CA HIS A 41 7.00 -4.72 3.85
C HIS A 41 7.11 -3.67 4.97
N ASN A 42 7.63 -2.48 4.67
CA ASN A 42 7.95 -1.49 5.70
C ASN A 42 6.81 -0.52 6.00
N VAL A 43 5.86 -0.32 5.07
CA VAL A 43 4.86 0.75 5.21
C VAL A 43 3.46 0.21 4.97
N VAL A 44 3.14 -0.24 3.76
CA VAL A 44 1.74 -0.48 3.37
C VAL A 44 1.14 -1.63 4.16
N CYS A 45 1.80 -2.78 4.21
CA CYS A 45 1.22 -3.96 4.83
C CYS A 45 1.16 -3.91 6.36
N PRO A 46 2.17 -3.39 7.09
CA PRO A 46 2.01 -3.12 8.52
C PRO A 46 0.86 -2.15 8.82
N LEU A 47 0.71 -1.08 8.02
CA LEU A 47 -0.37 -0.10 8.19
C LEU A 47 -1.75 -0.72 7.94
N MET A 48 -1.88 -1.51 6.87
CA MET A 48 -3.14 -2.20 6.56
C MET A 48 -3.46 -3.29 7.60
N HIS A 49 -2.46 -3.97 8.13
CA HIS A 49 -2.64 -4.91 9.23
C HIS A 49 -3.15 -4.22 10.50
N PHE A 50 -2.56 -3.07 10.85
CA PHE A 50 -3.02 -2.26 11.96
C PHE A 50 -4.47 -1.78 11.75
N ALA A 51 -4.78 -1.24 10.57
CA ALA A 51 -6.12 -0.77 10.21
C ALA A 51 -7.17 -1.87 10.35
N GLN A 52 -6.89 -3.07 9.84
CA GLN A 52 -7.72 -4.25 9.99
C GLN A 52 -7.97 -4.56 11.47
N ARG A 53 -6.91 -4.69 12.27
CA ARG A 53 -7.01 -5.05 13.70
C ARG A 53 -7.72 -3.99 14.54
N TRP A 54 -7.58 -2.72 14.19
CA TRP A 54 -8.30 -1.63 14.86
C TRP A 54 -9.80 -1.65 14.52
N ALA A 55 -10.14 -1.84 13.25
CA ALA A 55 -11.52 -1.95 12.79
C ALA A 55 -12.25 -3.16 13.42
N GLU A 56 -11.57 -4.31 13.52
CA GLU A 56 -12.10 -5.52 14.18
C GLU A 56 -12.43 -5.31 15.66
N ARG A 57 -11.76 -4.35 16.32
CA ARG A 57 -11.99 -3.98 17.73
C ARG A 57 -13.04 -2.88 17.90
N GLY A 58 -13.79 -2.55 16.84
CA GLY A 58 -14.82 -1.51 16.84
C GLY A 58 -14.27 -0.09 16.68
N GLY A 59 -12.97 0.06 16.39
CA GLY A 59 -12.36 1.34 16.11
C GLY A 59 -12.79 1.88 14.74
N THR A 60 -13.05 3.18 14.65
CA THR A 60 -13.35 3.82 13.36
C THR A 60 -12.06 4.06 12.58
N VAL A 61 -11.99 3.54 11.35
CA VAL A 61 -10.85 3.71 10.43
C VAL A 61 -11.34 4.35 9.14
N PHE A 62 -10.52 5.23 8.57
CA PHE A 62 -10.64 5.68 7.19
C PHE A 62 -9.29 5.48 6.51
N ALA A 63 -9.28 4.75 5.39
CA ALA A 63 -8.06 4.47 4.64
C ALA A 63 -8.05 5.25 3.33
N TYR A 64 -6.86 5.70 2.90
CA TYR A 64 -6.66 6.28 1.58
C TYR A 64 -5.35 5.83 0.92
N LEU A 65 -5.33 5.90 -0.41
CA LEU A 65 -4.13 5.81 -1.23
C LEU A 65 -3.93 7.14 -1.94
N PHE A 66 -2.77 7.75 -1.78
CA PHE A 66 -2.41 8.99 -2.45
C PHE A 66 -1.66 8.68 -3.76
N GLU A 67 -2.29 8.94 -4.90
CA GLU A 67 -1.78 8.56 -6.23
C GLU A 67 -1.33 9.77 -7.07
N HIS A 68 -1.39 10.99 -6.52
CA HIS A 68 -1.00 12.19 -7.26
C HIS A 68 0.50 12.47 -7.14
N ARG A 69 1.23 12.32 -8.24
CA ARG A 69 2.58 12.87 -8.37
C ARG A 69 2.49 14.37 -8.61
N ALA A 70 2.80 15.17 -7.59
CA ALA A 70 2.85 16.62 -7.74
C ALA A 70 3.89 17.02 -8.81
N SER A 71 3.51 17.93 -9.70
CA SER A 71 4.31 18.34 -10.87
C SER A 71 5.57 19.14 -10.52
N ASN A 72 5.80 19.48 -9.24
CA ASN A 72 6.82 20.42 -8.77
C ASN A 72 7.54 20.00 -7.47
N LEU A 73 7.60 18.71 -7.13
CA LEU A 73 7.96 18.30 -5.76
C LEU A 73 9.46 17.99 -5.54
N LEU A 74 10.12 18.86 -4.77
CA LEU A 74 11.36 18.67 -3.99
C LEU A 74 11.04 19.26 -2.59
N TRP A 75 10.99 18.47 -1.52
CA TRP A 75 10.42 18.86 -0.19
C TRP A 75 11.42 19.60 0.77
N PRO A 76 11.05 20.25 1.93
CA PRO A 76 9.77 20.77 2.53
C PRO A 76 9.89 22.24 3.11
N PRO A 77 8.91 22.91 3.82
CA PRO A 77 8.78 22.82 5.30
C PRO A 77 7.45 23.36 5.94
N TRP A 78 6.24 22.85 5.66
CA TRP A 78 5.10 22.78 6.63
C TRP A 78 3.91 22.11 5.93
N MET A 79 3.27 21.20 6.64
CA MET A 79 2.17 20.37 6.17
C MET A 79 1.02 21.19 5.55
N GLY A 80 0.64 20.84 4.32
CA GLY A 80 -0.69 21.16 3.81
C GLY A 80 -0.88 20.92 2.32
N ALA A 81 -1.95 20.19 1.98
CA ALA A 81 -2.78 20.50 0.83
C ALA A 81 -4.08 21.11 1.38
N PRO A 82 -4.43 22.38 1.07
CA PRO A 82 -5.70 22.95 1.48
C PRO A 82 -6.80 22.61 0.47
N GLY A 83 -7.96 22.19 0.98
CA GLY A 83 -9.22 22.28 0.25
C GLY A 83 -10.04 20.99 0.19
N GLY A 84 -10.85 20.75 1.23
CA GLY A 84 -12.04 19.92 1.10
C GLY A 84 -13.07 20.62 0.21
N GLY A 85 -13.66 19.88 -0.72
CA GLY A 85 -14.76 20.41 -1.52
C GLY A 85 -15.12 19.57 -2.73
N GLY A 86 -16.04 18.62 -2.54
CA GLY A 86 -16.99 18.22 -3.59
C GLY A 86 -16.89 16.79 -4.10
N GLY A 87 -17.82 15.93 -3.66
CA GLY A 87 -18.40 14.91 -4.55
C GLY A 87 -18.23 13.43 -4.21
N GLY A 88 -18.12 13.04 -2.94
CA GLY A 88 -18.23 11.63 -2.54
C GLY A 88 -18.05 11.47 -1.03
N ARG A 89 -18.94 10.73 -0.37
CA ARG A 89 -18.77 10.41 1.06
C ARG A 89 -17.58 9.44 1.18
N TRP A 90 -16.58 9.76 1.99
CA TRP A 90 -15.51 8.83 2.32
C TRP A 90 -16.10 7.66 3.12
N PRO A 91 -16.05 6.41 2.60
CA PRO A 91 -16.58 5.27 3.34
C PRO A 91 -15.67 4.91 4.53
N PRO A 92 -16.22 4.49 5.68
CA PRO A 92 -15.42 3.91 6.73
C PRO A 92 -14.75 2.63 6.21
N TYR A 93 -13.50 2.41 6.60
CA TYR A 93 -12.83 1.14 6.40
C TYR A 93 -13.39 0.11 7.40
N THR A 94 -13.76 -1.06 6.90
CA THR A 94 -14.20 -2.20 7.72
C THR A 94 -13.38 -3.44 7.38
N ALA A 95 -13.28 -4.36 8.34
CA ALA A 95 -12.59 -5.63 8.17
C ALA A 95 -13.18 -6.50 7.02
N ALA A 96 -14.46 -6.31 6.72
CA ALA A 96 -15.20 -7.07 5.70
C ALA A 96 -15.07 -6.46 4.30
N GLU A 97 -15.21 -5.14 4.17
CA GLU A 97 -15.24 -4.48 2.86
C GLU A 97 -13.88 -3.92 2.44
N GLN A 98 -13.03 -3.59 3.43
CA GLN A 98 -11.69 -3.03 3.25
C GLN A 98 -11.63 -1.85 2.26
N LEU A 99 -12.63 -0.95 2.34
CA LEU A 99 -12.75 0.19 1.45
C LEU A 99 -11.70 1.25 1.75
N TYR A 100 -11.12 1.82 0.70
CA TYR A 100 -10.21 2.95 0.81
C TYR A 100 -10.50 3.98 -0.28
N ALA A 101 -10.23 5.25 0.02
CA ALA A 101 -10.36 6.34 -0.93
C ALA A 101 -9.08 6.51 -1.74
N ARG A 102 -9.19 6.77 -3.04
CA ARG A 102 -8.07 7.14 -3.91
C ARG A 102 -8.03 8.66 -4.04
N LEU A 103 -6.98 9.25 -3.49
CA LEU A 103 -6.76 10.69 -3.50
C LEU A 103 -5.86 11.05 -4.69
N ASN A 104 -6.44 11.79 -5.62
CA ASN A 104 -5.76 12.32 -6.80
C ASN A 104 -6.37 13.67 -7.20
N ALA A 105 -5.89 14.25 -8.30
CA ALA A 105 -6.47 15.48 -8.88
C ALA A 105 -7.80 15.25 -9.63
N ARG A 106 -8.31 14.01 -9.66
CA ARG A 106 -9.58 13.62 -10.29
C ARG A 106 -10.65 13.46 -9.18
N PRO A 107 -11.93 13.26 -9.54
CA PRO A 107 -12.98 13.00 -8.55
C PRO A 107 -12.69 11.76 -7.70
N LEU A 108 -13.20 11.77 -6.47
CA LEU A 108 -12.99 10.71 -5.48
C LEU A 108 -13.39 9.35 -6.04
N ALA A 109 -12.44 8.43 -6.09
CA ALA A 109 -12.69 7.03 -6.39
C ALA A 109 -12.53 6.17 -5.13
N VAL A 110 -13.30 5.11 -5.02
CA VAL A 110 -13.17 4.11 -3.95
C VAL A 110 -12.53 2.85 -4.52
N GLY A 111 -11.64 2.24 -3.76
CA GLY A 111 -11.09 0.90 -4.01
C GLY A 111 -11.42 -0.04 -2.85
N HIS A 112 -11.18 -1.33 -3.06
CA HIS A 112 -11.29 -2.38 -2.03
C HIS A 112 -9.95 -3.11 -1.91
N GLY A 113 -9.60 -3.55 -0.70
CA GLY A 113 -8.46 -4.44 -0.47
C GLY A 113 -7.12 -3.88 -0.95
N LEU A 114 -6.71 -2.72 -0.45
CA LEU A 114 -5.43 -2.10 -0.80
C LEU A 114 -4.27 -3.10 -0.59
N ARG A 115 -3.57 -3.46 -1.67
CA ARG A 115 -2.48 -4.44 -1.71
C ARG A 115 -2.83 -5.76 -0.99
N ALA A 116 -4.09 -6.23 -1.09
CA ALA A 116 -4.56 -7.39 -0.32
C ALA A 116 -3.72 -8.68 -0.51
N GLN A 117 -3.29 -8.97 -1.75
CA GLN A 117 -2.45 -10.14 -2.05
C GLN A 117 -1.03 -10.01 -1.45
N PRO A 118 -0.23 -8.97 -1.77
CA PRO A 118 1.05 -8.73 -1.12
C PRO A 118 0.97 -8.68 0.41
N CYS A 119 -0.06 -8.04 0.96
CA CYS A 119 -0.19 -7.94 2.40
C CYS A 119 -0.63 -9.25 3.07
N ALA A 120 -1.38 -10.12 2.39
CA ALA A 120 -1.60 -11.48 2.88
C ALA A 120 -0.29 -12.26 2.94
N PHE A 121 0.58 -12.11 1.92
CA PHE A 121 1.91 -12.71 1.92
C PHE A 121 2.75 -12.23 3.12
N TRP A 122 2.88 -10.92 3.32
CA TRP A 122 3.69 -10.35 4.43
C TRP A 122 3.10 -10.52 5.83
N THR A 123 1.78 -10.68 5.98
CA THR A 123 1.15 -10.73 7.32
C THR A 123 0.70 -12.11 7.74
N ARG A 124 0.67 -13.08 6.81
CA ARG A 124 0.21 -14.45 7.06
C ARG A 124 1.21 -15.51 6.67
N PHE A 125 1.98 -15.31 5.60
CA PHE A 125 2.94 -16.30 5.10
C PHE A 125 4.38 -16.03 5.58
N LEU A 126 4.87 -14.79 5.46
CA LEU A 126 6.16 -14.32 6.01
C LEU A 126 5.94 -13.25 7.11
N PRO A 127 5.43 -13.63 8.29
CA PRO A 127 5.18 -12.70 9.39
C PRO A 127 6.45 -12.15 10.05
#